data_AF-A0A447N046-F1
#
_entry.id   AF-A0A447N046-F1
#
_cell.length_a   1.000
_cell.length_b   1.000
_cell.length_c   1.000
_cell.angle_alpha   90.00
_cell.angle_beta   90.00
_cell.angle_gamma   90.00
#
_symmetry.space_group_name_H-M   'P 1'
#
loop_
_entity.id
_entity.type
_entity.pdbx_description
1 polymer ?
#
loop_
_entity_poly.entity_id
_entity_poly.type
_entity_poly.pdbx_seq_one_letter_code
_entity_poly.pdbx_strand_id
1 'polypeptide(L)'
;MLRSRSSFQSGLVTAGERYNKVIDIWAAANDRVSKAMMDNLQTETVINRDGQEEQQVSFNSIYMMADSGARGSAAQIRQLAGMRGLMAKPDGSIIETPITANFREGLNVLQYFISTHGARKGLADTALKTANSGYLTRRLVDVAQDLVVTEDDCGTHEGILMTPGYRGWRRERAAA
;
A
#
# COMPACT_ATOMS: atom_id res chain seq x y z
N MET A 1 19.20 -14.42 5.19
CA MET A 1 18.32 -15.57 5.52
C MET A 1 19.09 -16.75 6.13
N LEU A 2 20.16 -17.24 5.48
CA LEU A 2 21.03 -18.30 6.04
C LEU A 2 21.61 -17.93 7.42
N ARG A 3 21.99 -16.67 7.61
CA ARG A 3 22.51 -16.17 8.88
C ARG A 3 21.48 -16.16 10.02
N SER A 4 20.20 -15.87 9.77
CA SER A 4 19.18 -15.90 10.83
C SER A 4 18.73 -17.32 11.18
N ARG A 5 18.72 -18.25 10.21
CA ARG A 5 18.53 -19.68 10.47
C ARG A 5 19.67 -20.26 11.31
N SER A 6 20.91 -19.91 10.97
CA SER A 6 22.10 -20.33 11.72
C SER A 6 22.09 -19.80 13.16
N SER A 7 21.77 -18.51 13.38
CA SER A 7 21.67 -17.95 14.73
C SER A 7 20.54 -18.54 15.59
N PHE A 8 19.44 -18.97 14.95
CA PHE A 8 18.36 -19.70 15.64
C PHE A 8 18.81 -21.12 16.01
N GLN A 9 19.47 -21.83 15.10
CA GLN A 9 20.04 -23.16 15.40
C GLN A 9 21.12 -23.11 16.47
N SER A 10 21.84 -21.99 16.62
CA SER A 10 22.82 -21.78 17.69
C SER A 10 22.21 -21.24 18.99
N GLY A 11 20.88 -21.13 19.10
CA GLY A 11 20.17 -20.71 20.32
C GLY A 11 20.29 -19.22 20.67
N LEU A 12 20.78 -18.38 19.77
CA LEU A 12 21.04 -16.94 20.04
C LEU A 12 19.79 -16.06 19.90
N VAL A 13 18.71 -16.57 19.32
CA VAL A 13 17.46 -15.82 19.07
C VAL A 13 16.24 -16.71 19.32
N THR A 14 15.16 -16.08 19.80
CA THR A 14 13.89 -16.78 19.99
C THR A 14 13.15 -17.02 18.66
N ALA A 15 12.17 -17.92 18.66
CA ALA A 15 11.38 -18.22 17.46
C ALA A 15 10.60 -17.00 16.93
N GLY A 16 10.08 -16.17 17.83
CA GLY A 16 9.36 -14.94 17.48
C GLY A 16 10.27 -13.86 16.89
N GLU A 17 11.45 -13.65 17.49
CA GLU A 17 12.45 -12.71 16.96
C GLU A 17 12.97 -13.15 15.58
N ARG A 18 13.18 -14.46 15.39
CA ARG A 18 13.52 -15.02 14.07
C ARG A 18 12.44 -14.70 13.05
N TYR A 19 11.17 -14.91 13.39
CA TYR A 19 10.04 -14.65 12.50
C TYR A 19 9.99 -13.18 12.08
N ASN A 20 9.98 -12.24 13.03
CA ASN A 20 9.95 -10.80 12.73
C ASN A 20 11.14 -10.38 11.87
N LYS A 21 12.34 -10.85 12.20
CA LYS A 21 13.56 -10.54 11.43
C LYS A 21 13.52 -11.08 10.01
N VAL A 22 12.88 -12.24 9.78
CA VAL A 22 12.70 -12.78 8.42
C VAL A 22 11.70 -11.94 7.62
N ILE A 23 10.60 -11.52 8.24
CA ILE A 23 9.61 -10.62 7.63
C ILE A 23 10.26 -9.30 7.22
N ASP A 24 11.03 -8.68 8.10
CA ASP A 24 11.71 -7.40 7.83
C ASP A 24 12.69 -7.51 6.66
N ILE A 25 13.48 -8.60 6.61
CA ILE A 25 14.42 -8.84 5.51
C ILE A 25 13.68 -8.96 4.18
N TRP A 26 12.54 -9.65 4.16
CA TRP A 26 11.76 -9.81 2.94
C TRP A 26 11.04 -8.54 2.50
N ALA A 27 10.52 -7.77 3.45
CA ALA A 27 9.95 -6.45 3.17
C ALA A 27 11.01 -5.53 2.54
N ALA A 28 12.19 -5.46 3.14
CA ALA A 28 13.30 -4.68 2.61
C ALA A 28 13.77 -5.16 1.23
N ALA A 29 13.83 -6.47 1.00
CA ALA A 29 14.16 -7.03 -0.31
C ALA A 29 13.12 -6.64 -1.37
N ASN A 30 11.83 -6.70 -1.03
CA ASN A 30 10.75 -6.30 -1.92
C ASN A 30 10.84 -4.82 -2.32
N ASP A 31 11.13 -3.94 -1.37
CA ASP A 31 11.27 -2.51 -1.67
C ASP A 31 12.50 -2.22 -2.54
N ARG A 32 13.61 -2.93 -2.33
CA ARG A 32 14.79 -2.82 -3.21
C ARG A 32 14.49 -3.26 -4.64
N VAL A 33 13.82 -4.40 -4.81
CA VAL A 33 13.41 -4.90 -6.13
C VAL A 33 12.42 -3.94 -6.78
N SER A 34 11.46 -3.41 -6.01
CA SER A 34 10.52 -2.43 -6.52
C SER A 34 11.20 -1.15 -6.99
N LYS A 35 12.19 -0.66 -6.24
CA LYS A 35 12.91 0.56 -6.59
C LYS A 35 13.74 0.34 -7.86
N ALA A 36 14.52 -0.74 -7.90
CA ALA A 36 15.31 -1.09 -9.09
C ALA A 36 14.44 -1.29 -10.34
N MET A 37 13.25 -1.88 -10.18
CA MET A 37 12.31 -2.05 -11.30
C MET A 37 11.79 -0.71 -11.80
N MET A 38 11.34 0.18 -10.91
CA MET A 38 10.86 1.50 -11.31
C MET A 38 11.98 2.35 -11.91
N ASP A 39 13.19 2.27 -11.34
CA ASP A 39 14.36 3.01 -11.83
C ASP A 39 14.72 2.59 -13.27
N ASN A 40 14.57 1.31 -13.61
CA ASN A 40 14.77 0.81 -14.97
C ASN A 40 13.60 1.08 -15.92
N LEU A 41 12.39 1.28 -15.39
CA LEU A 41 11.18 1.48 -16.21
C LEU A 41 10.93 2.96 -16.53
N GLN A 42 11.42 3.87 -15.69
CA GLN A 42 11.17 5.31 -15.83
C GLN A 42 12.04 5.98 -16.89
N THR A 43 13.22 5.42 -17.19
CA THR A 43 14.13 5.97 -18.21
C THR A 43 14.38 4.98 -19.33
N GLU A 44 14.67 5.51 -20.51
CA GLU A 44 15.04 4.74 -21.68
C GLU A 44 16.17 5.45 -22.42
N THR A 45 17.17 4.69 -22.84
CA THR A 45 18.30 5.23 -23.61
C THR A 45 17.88 5.36 -25.06
N VAL A 46 17.96 6.58 -25.59
CA VAL A 46 17.68 6.88 -26.99
C VAL A 46 18.88 7.51 -27.67
N ILE A 47 18.95 7.37 -29.00
CA ILE A 47 20.00 8.00 -29.80
C ILE A 47 19.48 9.35 -30.25
N ASN A 48 20.19 10.41 -29.87
CA ASN A 48 19.88 11.77 -30.26
C ASN A 48 20.21 12.04 -31.72
N ARG A 49 19.77 13.21 -32.21
CA ARG A 49 20.08 13.71 -33.57
C ARG A 49 21.59 13.69 -33.88
N ASP A 50 22.44 13.86 -32.87
CA ASP A 50 23.89 13.87 -32.99
C ASP A 50 24.56 12.49 -32.86
N GLY A 51 23.76 11.41 -32.80
CA GLY A 51 24.25 10.04 -32.70
C GLY A 51 24.76 9.63 -31.31
N GLN A 52 24.48 10.44 -30.28
CA GLN A 52 24.88 10.19 -28.89
C GLN A 52 23.74 9.56 -28.08
N GLU A 53 24.08 8.71 -27.12
CA GLU A 53 23.12 8.15 -26.16
C GLU A 53 22.69 9.21 -25.14
N GLU A 54 21.39 9.48 -25.06
CA GLU A 54 20.77 10.30 -24.01
C GLU A 54 19.71 9.47 -23.27
N GLN A 55 19.61 9.69 -21.95
CA GLN A 55 18.51 9.12 -21.18
C GLN A 55 17.33 10.08 -21.18
N GLN A 56 16.21 9.60 -21.72
CA GLN A 56 14.93 10.30 -21.65
C GLN A 56 13.95 9.55 -20.76
N VAL A 57 12.84 10.20 -20.43
CA VAL A 57 11.70 9.54 -19.78
C VAL A 57 11.17 8.44 -20.71
N SER A 58 10.94 7.25 -20.17
CA SER A 58 10.51 6.10 -20.96
C SER A 58 9.10 6.32 -21.53
N PHE A 59 8.91 5.93 -22.79
CA PHE A 59 7.60 5.87 -23.45
C PHE A 59 6.89 4.52 -23.26
N ASN A 60 7.34 3.71 -22.29
CA ASN A 60 6.66 2.49 -21.93
C ASN A 60 5.20 2.79 -21.52
N SER A 61 4.23 2.16 -22.19
CA SER A 61 2.81 2.47 -21.96
C SER A 61 2.35 2.19 -20.52
N ILE A 62 2.92 1.18 -19.85
CA ILE A 62 2.59 0.87 -18.45
C ILE A 62 3.10 1.97 -17.51
N TYR A 63 4.32 2.45 -17.76
CA TYR A 63 4.88 3.57 -17.02
C TYR A 63 4.08 4.86 -17.25
N MET A 64 3.82 5.20 -18.52
CA MET A 64 3.02 6.39 -18.87
C MET A 64 1.64 6.39 -18.21
N MET A 65 0.94 5.24 -18.15
CA MET A 65 -0.37 5.14 -17.50
C MET A 65 -0.33 5.45 -15.99
N ALA A 66 0.73 5.00 -15.31
CA ALA A 66 0.88 5.25 -13.88
C ALA A 66 1.44 6.64 -13.56
N ASP A 67 2.40 7.13 -14.34
CA ASP A 67 3.00 8.46 -14.15
C ASP A 67 2.01 9.59 -14.44
N SER A 68 1.22 9.45 -15.52
CA SER A 68 0.13 10.39 -15.83
C SER A 68 -1.04 10.36 -14.83
N GLY A 69 -1.08 9.37 -13.91
CA GLY A 69 -2.19 9.17 -12.99
C GLY A 69 -3.48 8.67 -13.64
N ALA A 70 -3.47 8.32 -14.92
CA ALA A 70 -4.65 7.86 -15.64
C ALA A 70 -5.20 6.55 -15.06
N ARG A 71 -4.31 5.56 -14.85
CA ARG A 71 -4.65 4.28 -14.23
C ARG A 71 -3.38 3.54 -13.86
N GLY A 72 -3.38 2.91 -12.69
CA GLY A 72 -2.23 2.16 -12.22
C GLY A 72 -1.50 2.90 -11.12
N SER A 73 -0.74 2.16 -10.34
CA SER A 73 0.10 2.69 -9.26
C SER A 73 1.42 1.93 -9.27
N ALA A 74 2.47 2.54 -8.70
CA ALA A 74 3.75 1.87 -8.53
C ALA A 74 3.60 0.51 -7.80
N ALA A 75 2.64 0.40 -6.87
CA ALA A 75 2.32 -0.85 -6.18
C ALA A 75 1.75 -1.94 -7.12
N GLN A 76 0.95 -1.56 -8.12
CA GLN A 76 0.43 -2.50 -9.11
C GLN A 76 1.49 -2.88 -10.14
N ILE A 77 2.29 -1.93 -10.61
CA ILE A 77 3.43 -2.19 -11.51
C ILE A 77 4.44 -3.13 -10.84
N ARG A 78 4.70 -2.93 -9.54
CA ARG A 78 5.51 -3.84 -8.71
C ARG A 78 5.05 -5.28 -8.82
N GLN A 79 3.75 -5.56 -8.82
CA GLN A 79 3.26 -6.94 -8.91
C GLN A 79 3.38 -7.53 -10.33
N LEU A 80 3.44 -6.68 -11.35
CA LEU A 80 3.59 -7.10 -12.75
C LEU A 80 5.04 -7.48 -13.08
N ALA A 81 5.99 -6.63 -12.68
CA ALA A 81 7.39 -6.73 -13.11
C ALA A 81 8.41 -6.92 -11.96
N GLY A 82 8.03 -6.65 -10.72
CA GLY A 82 8.84 -6.92 -9.52
C GLY A 82 8.26 -8.10 -8.73
N MET A 83 8.84 -8.41 -7.57
CA MET A 83 8.30 -9.50 -6.75
C MET A 83 6.92 -9.13 -6.16
N ARG A 84 6.02 -10.12 -6.09
CA ARG A 84 4.69 -9.89 -5.50
C ARG A 84 4.74 -9.68 -3.98
N GLY A 85 5.72 -10.29 -3.29
CA GLY A 85 6.02 -10.00 -1.89
C GLY A 85 5.35 -10.93 -0.88
N LEU A 86 5.26 -10.46 0.36
CA LEU A 86 4.68 -11.19 1.49
C LEU A 86 3.15 -11.15 1.45
N MET A 87 2.50 -12.25 1.81
CA MET A 87 1.04 -12.38 1.84
C MET A 87 0.55 -12.63 3.26
N ALA A 88 -0.63 -12.10 3.58
CA ALA A 88 -1.30 -12.35 4.85
C ALA A 88 -2.21 -13.57 4.76
N LYS A 89 -2.23 -14.37 5.84
CA LYS A 89 -3.22 -15.41 6.07
C LYS A 89 -4.57 -14.81 6.46
N PRO A 90 -5.67 -15.59 6.43
CA PRO A 90 -6.98 -15.11 6.87
C PRO A 90 -7.02 -14.62 8.32
N ASP A 91 -6.18 -15.17 9.20
CA ASP A 91 -6.02 -14.75 10.60
C ASP A 91 -5.29 -13.40 10.75
N GLY A 92 -4.71 -12.86 9.67
CA GLY A 92 -3.93 -11.61 9.67
C GLY A 92 -2.43 -11.80 9.88
N SER A 93 -1.95 -13.00 10.19
CA SER A 93 -0.51 -13.29 10.29
C SER A 93 0.14 -13.28 8.90
N ILE A 94 1.40 -12.85 8.83
CA ILE A 94 2.15 -12.79 7.57
C ILE A 94 2.83 -14.14 7.30
N ILE A 95 2.75 -14.64 6.08
CA ILE A 95 3.44 -15.87 5.68
C ILE A 95 4.92 -15.55 5.47
N GLU A 96 5.81 -16.26 6.18
CA GLU A 96 7.27 -16.03 6.13
C GLU A 96 7.91 -16.32 4.76
N THR A 97 7.22 -17.08 3.92
CA THR A 97 7.63 -17.43 2.56
C THR A 97 6.96 -16.47 1.56
N PRO A 98 7.70 -15.52 0.96
CA PRO A 98 7.12 -14.59 0.01
C PRO A 98 6.89 -15.24 -1.36
N ILE A 99 6.10 -14.55 -2.19
CA ILE A 99 6.00 -14.83 -3.62
C ILE A 99 7.08 -14.00 -4.32
N THR A 100 8.14 -14.69 -4.76
CA THR A 100 9.27 -14.08 -5.47
C THR A 100 8.96 -13.82 -6.94
N ALA A 101 8.07 -14.61 -7.53
CA ALA A 101 7.65 -14.47 -8.91
C ALA A 101 6.75 -13.24 -9.11
N ASN A 102 6.66 -12.81 -10.37
CA ASN A 102 5.82 -11.72 -10.82
C ASN A 102 4.75 -12.22 -11.82
N PHE A 103 3.77 -11.38 -12.17
CA PHE A 103 2.73 -11.81 -13.10
C PHE A 103 3.21 -12.04 -14.52
N ARG A 104 4.33 -11.42 -14.92
CA ARG A 104 4.96 -11.66 -16.23
C ARG A 104 5.60 -13.05 -16.32
N GLU A 105 6.22 -13.52 -15.25
CA GLU A 105 6.86 -14.84 -15.12
C GLU A 105 5.85 -15.96 -14.84
N GLY A 106 4.71 -15.59 -14.22
CA GLY A 106 3.69 -16.53 -13.78
C GLY A 106 3.90 -17.03 -12.36
N LEU A 107 2.83 -17.56 -11.76
CA LEU A 107 2.81 -18.07 -10.40
C LEU A 107 2.75 -19.59 -10.41
N ASN A 108 3.56 -20.25 -9.59
CA ASN A 108 3.40 -21.69 -9.38
C ASN A 108 2.14 -21.99 -8.56
N VAL A 109 1.70 -23.26 -8.54
CA VAL A 109 0.45 -23.67 -7.87
C VAL A 109 0.40 -23.25 -6.40
N LEU A 110 1.51 -23.40 -5.67
CA LEU A 110 1.57 -23.03 -4.25
C LEU A 110 1.47 -21.52 -4.04
N GLN A 111 2.21 -20.73 -4.81
CA GLN A 111 2.18 -19.26 -4.76
C GLN A 111 0.80 -18.72 -5.14
N TYR A 112 0.18 -19.29 -6.17
CA TYR A 112 -1.18 -18.95 -6.56
C TYR A 112 -2.16 -19.29 -5.44
N PHE A 113 -2.10 -20.50 -4.87
CA PHE A 113 -2.96 -20.91 -3.75
C PHE A 113 -2.83 -19.98 -2.54
N ILE A 114 -1.60 -19.60 -2.17
CA ILE A 114 -1.35 -18.63 -1.09
C ILE A 114 -2.01 -17.27 -1.40
N SER A 115 -1.92 -16.81 -2.65
CA SER A 115 -2.49 -15.51 -3.06
C SER A 115 -4.02 -15.45 -2.97
N THR A 116 -4.72 -16.60 -3.07
CA THR A 116 -6.19 -16.63 -3.02
C THR A 116 -6.77 -16.27 -1.66
N HIS A 117 -6.04 -16.56 -0.56
CA HIS A 117 -6.50 -16.27 0.79
C HIS A 117 -6.68 -14.76 1.02
N GLY A 118 -5.66 -13.99 0.64
CA GLY A 118 -5.68 -12.53 0.73
C GLY A 118 -6.75 -11.92 -0.19
N ALA A 119 -6.86 -12.41 -1.43
CA ALA A 119 -7.86 -11.93 -2.39
C ALA A 119 -9.30 -12.18 -1.89
N ARG A 120 -9.59 -13.39 -1.40
CA ARG A 120 -10.93 -13.75 -0.89
C ARG A 120 -11.30 -12.92 0.33
N LYS A 121 -10.37 -12.75 1.29
CA LYS A 121 -10.60 -11.91 2.46
C LYS A 121 -10.86 -10.46 2.07
N GLY A 122 -10.06 -9.90 1.15
CA GLY A 122 -10.26 -8.53 0.66
C GLY A 122 -11.62 -8.31 0.00
N LEU A 123 -12.08 -9.26 -0.81
CA LEU A 123 -13.41 -9.20 -1.43
C LEU A 123 -14.54 -9.28 -0.40
N ALA A 124 -14.44 -10.21 0.56
CA ALA A 124 -15.41 -10.35 1.64
C ALA A 124 -15.46 -9.09 2.53
N ASP A 125 -14.29 -8.57 2.93
CA ASP A 125 -14.19 -7.35 3.74
C ASP A 125 -14.76 -6.13 3.00
N THR A 126 -14.55 -6.05 1.70
CA THR A 126 -15.12 -4.97 0.87
C THR A 126 -16.65 -5.04 0.87
N ALA A 127 -17.21 -6.23 0.64
CA ALA A 127 -18.66 -6.43 0.67
C ALA A 127 -19.27 -6.07 2.04
N LEU A 128 -18.63 -6.48 3.14
CA LEU A 128 -19.08 -6.14 4.50
C LEU A 128 -18.96 -4.63 4.79
N LYS A 129 -17.86 -3.99 4.36
CA LYS A 129 -17.65 -2.54 4.54
C LYS A 129 -18.63 -1.70 3.75
N THR A 130 -19.09 -2.16 2.59
CA THR A 130 -20.15 -1.50 1.82
C THR A 130 -21.44 -1.42 2.63
N ALA A 131 -21.86 -2.52 3.26
CA ALA A 131 -23.06 -2.55 4.10
C ALA A 131 -22.95 -1.59 5.30
N ASN A 132 -21.81 -1.60 5.99
CA ASN A 132 -21.57 -0.71 7.14
C ASN A 132 -21.56 0.77 6.74
N SER A 133 -20.99 1.10 5.58
CA SER A 133 -20.94 2.48 5.08
C SER A 133 -22.33 2.99 4.70
N GLY A 134 -23.14 2.14 4.06
CA GLY A 134 -24.54 2.46 3.76
C GLY A 134 -25.38 2.66 5.02
N TYR A 135 -25.22 1.78 6.01
CA TYR A 135 -25.89 1.92 7.31
C TYR A 135 -25.49 3.21 8.04
N LEU A 136 -24.20 3.55 8.05
CA LEU A 136 -23.71 4.80 8.64
C LEU A 136 -24.31 6.02 7.94
N THR A 137 -24.33 6.01 6.60
CA THR A 137 -24.92 7.09 5.81
C THR A 137 -26.40 7.26 6.16
N ARG A 138 -27.17 6.17 6.28
CA ARG A 138 -28.57 6.21 6.70
C ARG A 138 -28.72 6.86 8.08
N ARG A 139 -27.90 6.47 9.05
CA ARG A 139 -27.94 7.07 10.40
C ARG A 139 -27.57 8.55 10.42
N LEU A 140 -26.62 8.96 9.59
CA LEU A 140 -26.25 10.38 9.46
C LEU A 140 -27.42 11.20 8.88
N VAL A 141 -28.10 10.65 7.86
CA VAL A 141 -29.30 11.27 7.28
C VAL A 141 -30.43 11.33 8.31
N ASP A 142 -30.70 10.24 9.03
CA ASP A 142 -31.77 10.19 10.05
C ASP A 142 -31.61 11.30 11.12
N VAL A 143 -30.37 11.74 11.43
CA VAL A 143 -30.09 12.80 12.41
C VAL A 143 -30.08 14.20 11.78
N ALA A 144 -29.56 14.33 10.56
CA ALA A 144 -29.33 15.62 9.91
C ALA A 144 -30.44 16.04 8.92
N GLN A 145 -31.45 15.20 8.69
CA GLN A 145 -32.49 15.43 7.67
C GLN A 145 -33.28 16.73 7.88
N ASP A 146 -33.46 17.17 9.12
CA ASP A 146 -34.24 18.37 9.46
C ASP A 146 -33.39 19.66 9.41
N LEU A 147 -32.09 19.57 9.09
CA LEU A 147 -31.19 20.72 9.03
C LEU A 147 -31.33 21.41 7.65
N VAL A 148 -31.95 22.58 7.64
CA VAL A 148 -32.16 23.42 6.45
C VAL A 148 -31.64 24.83 6.73
N VAL A 149 -31.03 25.48 5.73
CA VAL A 149 -30.63 26.89 5.82
C VAL A 149 -31.87 27.76 5.65
N THR A 150 -32.28 28.47 6.71
CA THR A 150 -33.52 29.27 6.73
C THR A 150 -33.28 30.78 6.74
N GLU A 151 -32.06 31.23 7.01
CA GLU A 151 -31.71 32.64 7.18
C GLU A 151 -30.28 32.88 6.68
N ASP A 152 -30.00 34.08 6.17
CA ASP A 152 -28.70 34.46 5.61
C ASP A 152 -27.66 34.82 6.69
N ASP A 153 -28.06 35.46 7.79
CA ASP A 153 -27.17 35.86 8.88
C ASP A 153 -27.90 35.87 10.23
N CYS A 154 -27.51 34.96 11.13
CA CYS A 154 -28.04 34.87 12.49
C CYS A 154 -27.43 35.88 13.47
N GLY A 155 -26.46 36.71 13.04
CA GLY A 155 -25.84 37.77 13.82
C GLY A 155 -24.92 37.29 14.95
N THR A 156 -24.51 36.02 14.95
CA THR A 156 -23.64 35.47 16.01
C THR A 156 -22.19 35.97 15.90
N HIS A 157 -21.58 36.25 17.05
CA HIS A 157 -20.13 36.51 17.15
C HIS A 157 -19.35 35.25 17.59
N GLU A 158 -20.04 34.15 17.87
CA GLU A 158 -19.42 32.88 18.25
C GLU A 158 -18.92 32.11 17.02
N GLY A 159 -17.76 31.47 17.15
CA GLY A 159 -17.17 30.67 16.09
C GLY A 159 -16.05 29.78 16.62
N ILE A 160 -15.56 28.88 15.75
CA ILE A 160 -14.43 28.00 16.07
C ILE A 160 -13.15 28.51 15.41
N LEU A 161 -12.06 28.57 16.19
CA LEU A 161 -10.74 28.92 15.66
C LEU A 161 -10.22 27.76 14.79
N MET A 162 -10.19 27.97 13.48
CA MET A 162 -9.63 27.00 12.54
C MET A 162 -8.10 27.05 12.59
N THR A 163 -7.48 25.94 12.97
CA THR A 163 -6.03 25.77 12.95
C THR A 163 -5.63 24.63 12.00
N PRO A 164 -4.49 24.72 11.31
CA PRO A 164 -3.99 23.63 10.48
C PRO A 164 -3.81 22.35 11.30
N GLY A 165 -4.22 21.21 10.73
CA GLY A 165 -4.16 19.91 11.38
C GLY A 165 -2.73 19.37 11.50
N TYR A 166 -1.99 19.79 12.52
CA TYR A 166 -0.70 19.19 12.86
C TYR A 166 -0.91 17.85 13.57
N ARG A 167 -0.54 16.74 12.92
CA ARG A 167 -0.71 15.35 13.45
C ARG A 167 -0.01 15.06 14.79
N GLY A 168 0.81 15.98 15.34
CA GLY A 168 1.48 15.84 16.63
C GLY A 168 0.82 16.59 17.81
N TRP A 169 -0.20 17.43 17.58
CA TRP A 169 -0.68 18.42 18.56
C TRP A 169 -1.74 17.92 19.56
N ARG A 170 -2.21 16.67 19.45
CA ARG A 170 -3.31 16.13 20.28
C ARG A 170 -2.93 15.77 21.72
N ARG A 171 -1.66 15.93 22.15
CA ARG A 171 -1.23 15.56 23.51
C ARG A 171 -1.27 16.70 24.53
N GLU A 172 -1.35 17.97 24.13
CA GLU A 172 -1.12 19.09 25.06
C GLU A 172 -2.39 19.86 25.48
N ARG A 173 -3.54 19.67 24.80
CA ARG A 173 -4.78 20.38 25.12
C ARG A 173 -5.75 19.67 26.07
N ALA A 174 -5.35 18.55 26.68
CA ALA A 174 -6.13 17.92 27.74
C ALA A 174 -5.79 18.45 29.15
N ALA A 175 -4.94 19.48 29.27
CA ALA A 175 -4.40 19.96 30.54
C ALA A 175 -4.59 21.47 30.81
N ALA A 176 -5.57 22.12 30.17
CA ALA A 176 -5.95 23.51 30.49
C ALA A 176 -7.47 23.64 30.59
#